data_AF-A0A166SS48-F1
#
_entry.id   AF-A0A166SS48-F1
#
_cell.length_a   1.000
_cell.length_b   1.000
_cell.length_c   1.000
_cell.angle_alpha   90.00
_cell.angle_beta   90.00
_cell.angle_gamma   90.00
#
_symmetry.space_group_name_H-M   'P 1'
#
loop_
_entity.id
_entity.type
_entity.pdbx_description
1 polymer ?
#
loop_
_entity_poly.entity_id
_entity_poly.type
_entity_poly.pdbx_seq_one_letter_code
_entity_poly.pdbx_strand_id
1 'polypeptide(L)'
;MTFPAQRLPDGNILAPHHLYIGVLAAYIVCWVASNRMPKREAWATVTALTVALFGFLFVWPDYPATGALLTLSGIVGALLAVVFRSFWSDSASDLRLAALFGVLIALDDAVSHSFGVWTPLDWFWHVYLIHLVT
;
A
#
# COMPACT_ATOMS: atom_id res chain seq x y z
N MET A 1 11.71 18.20 15.61
CA MET A 1 11.92 16.74 15.52
C MET A 1 12.17 16.41 14.06
N THR A 2 13.21 15.67 13.72
CA THR A 2 13.45 15.20 12.34
C THR A 2 12.41 14.12 12.01
N PHE A 3 11.78 14.24 10.84
CA PHE A 3 10.78 13.26 10.38
C PHE A 3 11.41 11.84 10.32
N PRO A 4 10.71 10.79 10.77
CA PRO A 4 11.31 9.47 10.97
C PRO A 4 11.62 8.68 9.68
N ALA A 5 11.44 9.27 8.49
CA ALA A 5 11.62 8.61 7.18
C ALA A 5 12.94 7.84 7.00
N GLN A 6 14.01 8.25 7.69
CA GLN A 6 15.34 7.63 7.58
C GLN A 6 15.67 6.72 8.77
N ARG A 7 14.77 6.60 9.76
CA ARG A 7 15.16 6.17 11.10
C ARG A 7 15.05 4.68 11.36
N LEU A 8 14.34 3.88 10.56
CA LEU A 8 14.22 2.41 10.57
C LEU A 8 13.00 2.01 9.67
N PRO A 9 12.91 0.77 9.14
CA PRO A 9 13.93 -0.28 9.19
C PRO A 9 15.04 -0.06 8.14
N ASP A 10 14.69 0.46 6.95
CA ASP A 10 15.60 0.34 5.79
C ASP A 10 16.17 1.66 5.25
N GLY A 11 15.76 2.81 5.81
CA GLY A 11 16.37 4.13 5.59
C GLY A 11 16.43 4.66 4.14
N ASN A 12 16.03 3.86 3.16
CA ASN A 12 16.18 4.10 1.73
C ASN A 12 14.89 3.69 1.01
N ILE A 13 14.20 4.64 0.41
CA ILE A 13 12.95 4.43 -0.34
C ILE A 13 13.11 3.52 -1.57
N LEU A 14 14.36 3.29 -2.02
CA LEU A 14 14.71 2.39 -3.12
C LEU A 14 15.13 0.99 -2.65
N ALA A 15 15.21 0.75 -1.34
CA ALA A 15 15.31 -0.60 -0.82
C ALA A 15 14.00 -1.38 -1.13
N PRO A 16 13.99 -2.71 -1.03
CA PRO A 16 12.77 -3.48 -1.21
C PRO A 16 11.69 -3.08 -0.18
N HIS A 17 10.70 -2.28 -0.60
CA HIS A 17 9.53 -1.93 0.22
C HIS A 17 8.37 -2.85 -0.10
N HIS A 18 7.70 -3.35 0.94
CA HIS A 18 6.49 -4.15 0.76
C HIS A 18 5.28 -3.28 0.36
N LEU A 19 5.40 -1.94 0.45
CA LEU A 19 4.47 -1.00 -0.18
C LEU A 19 4.23 -1.28 -1.67
N TYR A 20 5.30 -1.38 -2.46
CA TYR A 20 5.18 -1.60 -3.90
C TYR A 20 4.53 -2.96 -4.22
N ILE A 21 4.84 -3.96 -3.40
CA ILE A 21 4.30 -5.32 -3.53
C ILE A 21 2.79 -5.31 -3.25
N GLY A 22 2.37 -4.68 -2.15
CA GLY A 22 0.96 -4.54 -1.80
C GLY A 22 0.16 -3.76 -2.84
N VAL A 23 0.69 -2.62 -3.29
CA VAL A 23 0.07 -1.79 -4.35
C VAL A 23 -0.05 -2.56 -5.66
N LEU A 24 1.02 -3.23 -6.11
CA LEU A 24 1.01 -4.00 -7.36
C LEU A 24 0.03 -5.17 -7.29
N ALA A 25 0.00 -5.91 -6.18
CA ALA A 25 -0.97 -6.98 -5.97
C ALA A 25 -2.41 -6.46 -6.06
N ALA A 26 -2.71 -5.35 -5.40
CA ALA A 26 -4.03 -4.72 -5.48
C ALA A 26 -4.36 -4.22 -6.89
N TYR A 27 -3.40 -3.67 -7.65
CA TYR A 27 -3.61 -3.31 -9.05
C TYR A 27 -3.93 -4.49 -9.95
N ILE A 28 -3.20 -5.60 -9.82
CA ILE A 28 -3.47 -6.83 -10.58
C ILE A 28 -4.89 -7.31 -10.30
N VAL A 29 -5.31 -7.31 -9.04
CA VAL A 29 -6.66 -7.71 -8.64
C VAL A 29 -7.71 -6.75 -9.20
N CYS A 30 -7.49 -5.44 -9.13
CA CYS A 30 -8.38 -4.44 -9.72
C CYS A 30 -8.49 -4.62 -11.24
N TRP A 31 -7.38 -4.91 -11.93
CA TRP A 31 -7.38 -5.19 -13.36
C TRP A 31 -8.18 -6.45 -13.71
N VAL A 32 -7.99 -7.54 -12.97
CA VAL A 32 -8.79 -8.77 -13.12
C VAL A 32 -10.27 -8.51 -12.87
N ALA A 33 -10.59 -7.71 -11.83
CA ALA A 33 -11.97 -7.34 -11.51
C ALA A 33 -12.61 -6.52 -12.64
N SER A 34 -11.91 -5.51 -13.18
CA SER A 34 -12.40 -4.70 -14.30
C SER A 34 -12.65 -5.52 -15.56
N ASN A 35 -11.77 -6.49 -15.87
CA ASN A 35 -11.98 -7.39 -17.02
C ASN A 35 -13.20 -8.31 -16.85
N ARG A 36 -13.47 -8.77 -15.63
CA ARG A 36 -14.60 -9.68 -15.35
C ARG A 36 -15.93 -8.96 -15.17
N MET A 37 -15.91 -7.69 -14.75
CA MET A 37 -17.10 -6.95 -14.30
C MET A 37 -17.08 -5.49 -14.79
N PRO A 38 -17.33 -5.24 -16.09
CA PRO A 38 -17.11 -3.94 -16.73
C PRO A 38 -18.06 -2.81 -16.27
N LYS A 39 -19.09 -3.11 -15.47
CA LYS A 39 -20.08 -2.10 -15.01
C LYS A 39 -19.84 -1.58 -13.59
N ARG A 40 -18.84 -2.10 -12.88
CA ARG A 40 -18.45 -1.68 -11.52
C ARG A 40 -16.95 -1.89 -11.34
N GLU A 41 -16.20 -0.99 -11.94
CA GLU A 41 -14.74 -1.03 -11.97
C GLU A 41 -14.15 -0.47 -10.68
N ALA A 42 -13.04 -1.04 -10.22
CA ALA A 42 -12.36 -0.68 -8.98
C ALA A 42 -11.58 0.65 -9.06
N TRP A 43 -12.06 1.62 -9.86
CA TRP A 43 -11.36 2.88 -10.14
C TRP A 43 -11.09 3.70 -8.88
N ALA A 44 -12.00 3.69 -7.91
CA ALA A 44 -11.77 4.39 -6.64
C ALA A 44 -10.53 3.82 -5.92
N THR A 45 -10.41 2.49 -5.87
CA THR A 45 -9.24 1.79 -5.31
C THR A 45 -7.98 2.12 -6.12
N VAL A 46 -8.04 2.00 -7.46
CA VAL A 46 -6.88 2.29 -8.33
C VAL A 46 -6.40 3.73 -8.19
N THR A 47 -7.32 4.69 -8.20
CA THR A 47 -7.00 6.13 -8.07
C THR A 47 -6.35 6.41 -6.72
N ALA A 48 -6.91 5.88 -5.64
CA ALA A 48 -6.37 6.09 -4.30
C ALA A 48 -4.98 5.45 -4.13
N LEU A 49 -4.78 4.24 -4.66
CA LEU A 49 -3.45 3.60 -4.71
C LEU A 49 -2.46 4.37 -5.58
N THR A 50 -2.92 5.04 -6.64
CA THR A 50 -2.05 5.88 -7.48
C THR A 50 -1.59 7.12 -6.72
N VAL A 51 -2.48 7.75 -5.96
CA VAL A 51 -2.12 8.85 -5.04
C VAL A 51 -1.11 8.37 -4.00
N ALA A 52 -1.32 7.16 -3.44
CA ALA A 52 -0.41 6.60 -2.46
C ALA A 52 0.99 6.41 -3.04
N LEU A 53 1.06 5.75 -4.21
CA LEU A 53 2.31 5.46 -4.91
C LEU A 53 3.02 6.74 -5.35
N PHE A 54 2.27 7.76 -5.79
CA PHE A 54 2.83 9.06 -6.14
C PHE A 54 3.44 9.77 -4.93
N GLY A 55 2.71 9.78 -3.80
CA GLY A 55 3.19 10.32 -2.54
C GLY A 55 4.51 9.67 -2.10
N PHE A 56 4.57 8.34 -2.17
CA PHE A 56 5.72 7.56 -1.75
C PHE A 56 6.93 7.75 -2.68
N LEU A 57 6.74 7.61 -3.99
CA LEU A 57 7.85 7.61 -4.95
C LEU A 57 8.39 9.01 -5.26
N PHE A 58 7.51 10.00 -5.41
CA PHE A 58 7.89 11.29 -6.00
C PHE A 58 7.87 12.44 -5.02
N VAL A 59 7.11 12.36 -3.93
CA VAL A 59 6.99 13.46 -2.97
C VAL A 59 7.81 13.18 -1.71
N TRP A 60 7.78 11.95 -1.20
CA TRP A 60 8.47 11.59 0.04
C TRP A 60 9.98 11.81 0.02
N PRO A 61 10.74 11.51 -1.06
CA PRO A 61 12.19 11.68 -1.06
C PRO A 61 12.64 13.11 -0.74
N ASP A 62 11.93 14.10 -1.29
CA ASP A 62 12.26 15.52 -1.13
C ASP A 62 11.46 16.20 -0.01
N TYR A 63 10.23 15.73 0.24
CA TYR A 63 9.30 16.30 1.22
C TYR A 63 8.67 15.20 2.09
N PRO A 64 9.41 14.64 3.07
CA PRO A 64 9.01 13.42 3.77
C PRO A 64 7.64 13.47 4.45
N ALA A 65 7.34 14.56 5.16
CA ALA A 65 6.04 14.71 5.83
C ALA A 65 4.87 14.80 4.85
N THR A 66 5.05 15.53 3.75
CA THR A 66 4.03 15.66 2.70
C THR A 66 3.85 14.35 1.94
N GLY A 67 4.95 13.67 1.60
CA GLY A 67 4.92 12.36 0.96
C GLY A 67 4.22 11.32 1.81
N ALA A 68 4.51 11.28 3.12
CA ALA A 68 3.83 10.41 4.07
C ALA A 68 2.33 10.70 4.16
N LEU A 69 1.95 11.98 4.26
CA LEU A 69 0.54 12.38 4.29
C LEU A 69 -0.20 11.93 3.02
N LEU A 70 0.39 12.16 1.83
CA LEU A 70 -0.19 11.72 0.56
C LEU A 70 -0.29 10.20 0.48
N THR A 71 0.77 9.49 0.89
CA THR A 71 0.84 8.03 0.89
C THR A 71 -0.25 7.42 1.75
N LEU A 72 -0.33 7.85 3.02
CA LEU A 72 -1.33 7.38 3.97
C LEU A 72 -2.74 7.75 3.52
N SER A 73 -2.95 8.96 3.00
CA SER A 73 -4.27 9.38 2.51
C SER A 73 -4.73 8.52 1.32
N GLY A 74 -3.82 8.19 0.40
CA GLY A 74 -4.10 7.28 -0.70
C GLY A 74 -4.42 5.86 -0.22
N ILE A 75 -3.66 5.32 0.73
CA ILE A 75 -3.91 3.98 1.29
C ILE A 75 -5.23 3.93 2.06
N VAL A 76 -5.54 4.94 2.88
CA VAL A 76 -6.83 5.04 3.58
C VAL A 76 -7.96 5.16 2.56
N GLY A 77 -7.81 5.97 1.52
CA GLY A 77 -8.79 6.06 0.44
C GLY A 77 -9.02 4.71 -0.26
N ALA A 78 -7.96 3.96 -0.52
CA ALA A 78 -8.04 2.63 -1.11
C ALA A 78 -8.73 1.64 -0.17
N LEU A 79 -8.42 1.66 1.12
CA LEU A 79 -9.05 0.83 2.14
C LEU A 79 -10.55 1.08 2.21
N LEU A 80 -10.96 2.35 2.27
CA LEU A 80 -12.37 2.74 2.25
C LEU A 80 -13.04 2.29 0.96
N ALA A 81 -12.41 2.50 -0.19
CA ALA A 81 -12.93 2.06 -1.48
C ALA A 81 -13.12 0.53 -1.55
N VAL A 82 -12.21 -0.26 -0.98
CA VAL A 82 -12.32 -1.72 -0.94
C VAL A 82 -13.37 -2.20 0.07
N VAL A 83 -13.49 -1.55 1.23
CA VAL A 83 -14.43 -1.95 2.28
C VAL A 83 -15.87 -1.59 1.90
N PHE A 84 -16.10 -0.41 1.32
CA PHE A 84 -17.44 0.02 0.95
C PHE A 84 -17.93 -0.66 -0.33
N ARG A 85 -18.98 -1.48 -0.21
CA ARG A 85 -19.55 -2.25 -1.33
C ARG A 85 -19.96 -1.38 -2.52
N SER A 86 -20.27 -0.11 -2.31
CA SER A 86 -20.68 0.82 -3.38
C SER A 86 -19.65 0.96 -4.50
N PHE A 87 -18.37 0.66 -4.22
CA PHE A 87 -17.29 0.75 -5.21
C PHE A 87 -16.92 -0.61 -5.83
N TRP A 88 -17.59 -1.70 -5.45
CA TRP A 88 -17.33 -3.05 -5.95
C TRP A 88 -18.63 -3.75 -6.37
N SER A 89 -18.53 -4.72 -7.27
CA SER A 89 -19.66 -5.62 -7.56
C SER A 89 -19.85 -6.61 -6.41
N ASP A 90 -21.10 -6.95 -6.06
CA ASP A 90 -21.37 -7.97 -5.04
C ASP A 90 -20.87 -9.37 -5.46
N SER A 91 -20.79 -9.62 -6.77
CA SER A 91 -20.21 -10.84 -7.35
C SER A 91 -18.67 -10.91 -7.28
N ALA A 92 -18.00 -9.88 -6.75
CA ALA A 92 -16.54 -9.74 -6.71
C ALA A 92 -15.94 -10.00 -5.32
N SER A 93 -16.65 -10.67 -4.39
CA SER A 93 -16.22 -10.79 -2.99
C SER A 93 -14.78 -11.27 -2.82
N ASP A 94 -14.38 -12.26 -3.60
CA ASP A 94 -13.07 -12.92 -3.46
C ASP A 94 -11.96 -12.01 -3.98
N LEU A 95 -12.20 -11.34 -5.12
CA LEU A 95 -11.28 -10.35 -5.65
C LEU A 95 -11.18 -9.14 -4.72
N ARG A 96 -12.29 -8.69 -4.14
CA ARG A 96 -12.28 -7.59 -3.19
C ARG A 96 -11.47 -7.95 -1.93
N LEU A 97 -11.58 -9.18 -1.45
CA LEU A 97 -10.78 -9.67 -0.32
C LEU A 97 -9.29 -9.74 -0.69
N ALA A 98 -8.96 -10.18 -1.90
CA ALA A 98 -7.58 -10.17 -2.39
C ALA A 98 -7.01 -8.74 -2.53
N ALA A 99 -7.82 -7.79 -3.02
CA ALA A 99 -7.44 -6.38 -3.08
C ALA A 99 -7.23 -5.80 -1.68
N LEU A 100 -8.10 -6.15 -0.72
CA LEU A 100 -7.96 -5.74 0.68
C LEU A 100 -6.62 -6.22 1.24
N PHE A 101 -6.23 -7.47 0.98
CA PHE A 101 -4.96 -8.00 1.44
C PHE A 101 -3.76 -7.21 0.87
N GLY A 102 -3.77 -6.89 -0.43
CA GLY A 102 -2.75 -6.02 -1.04
C GLY A 102 -2.68 -4.63 -0.41
N VAL A 103 -3.84 -4.01 -0.14
CA VAL A 103 -3.92 -2.71 0.55
C VAL A 103 -3.35 -2.78 1.97
N LEU A 104 -3.61 -3.87 2.72
CA LEU A 104 -3.10 -4.05 4.08
C LEU A 104 -1.59 -4.24 4.11
N ILE A 105 -1.01 -4.95 3.14
CA ILE A 105 0.44 -5.04 2.98
C ILE A 105 1.02 -3.64 2.76
N ALA A 106 0.43 -2.84 1.87
CA ALA A 106 0.91 -1.49 1.62
C ALA A 106 0.77 -0.56 2.84
N LEU A 107 -0.30 -0.76 3.62
CA LEU A 107 -0.54 0.00 4.86
C LEU A 107 0.53 -0.30 5.92
N ASP A 108 0.93 -1.56 6.06
CA ASP A 108 1.97 -2.00 6.99
C ASP A 108 3.26 -1.18 6.79
N ASP A 109 3.76 -1.17 5.55
CA ASP A 109 4.96 -0.43 5.13
C ASP A 109 4.82 1.08 5.38
N ALA A 110 3.72 1.66 4.91
CA ALA A 110 3.49 3.10 5.02
C ALA A 110 3.40 3.56 6.48
N VAL A 111 2.80 2.77 7.36
CA VAL A 111 2.74 3.05 8.81
C VAL A 111 4.13 2.99 9.41
N SER A 112 4.88 1.93 9.10
CA SER A 112 6.26 1.77 9.58
C SER A 112 7.11 3.00 9.27
N HIS A 113 7.13 3.40 8.00
CA HIS A 113 7.95 4.52 7.53
C HIS A 113 7.44 5.90 7.95
N SER A 114 6.12 6.07 8.09
CA SER A 114 5.55 7.36 8.50
C SER A 114 5.81 7.65 9.97
N PHE A 115 5.79 6.63 10.82
CA PHE A 115 5.81 6.79 12.28
C PHE A 115 7.09 6.27 12.94
N GLY A 116 7.94 5.56 12.21
CA GLY A 116 9.15 4.91 12.74
C GLY A 116 8.81 3.81 13.74
N VAL A 117 7.72 3.07 13.49
CA VAL A 117 7.23 1.99 14.36
C VAL A 117 7.44 0.66 13.66
N TRP A 118 7.75 -0.39 14.42
CA TRP A 118 7.82 -1.73 13.84
C TRP A 118 6.44 -2.26 13.53
N THR A 119 6.25 -2.74 12.30
CA THR A 119 5.01 -3.37 11.84
C THR A 119 5.20 -4.87 11.61
N PRO A 120 4.11 -5.67 11.61
CA PRO A 120 4.20 -7.13 11.46
C PRO A 120 5.06 -7.64 10.30
N LEU A 121 5.02 -7.03 9.10
CA LEU A 121 5.83 -7.51 7.98
C LEU A 121 7.30 -7.09 8.11
N ASP A 122 7.59 -5.94 8.71
CA ASP A 122 8.97 -5.58 9.06
C ASP A 122 9.57 -6.59 10.04
N TRP A 123 8.77 -7.01 11.03
CA TRP A 123 9.19 -8.02 11.98
C TRP A 123 9.46 -9.36 11.32
N PHE A 124 8.54 -9.79 10.45
CA PHE A 124 8.70 -11.05 9.72
C PHE A 124 9.93 -11.02 8.81
N TRP A 125 10.17 -9.90 8.13
CA TRP A 125 11.36 -9.70 7.31
C TRP A 125 12.64 -9.83 8.13
N HIS A 126 12.77 -9.06 9.20
CA HIS A 126 13.99 -9.02 10.01
C HIS A 126 14.27 -10.29 10.79
N VAL A 127 13.24 -10.99 11.28
CA VAL A 127 13.43 -12.17 12.13
C VAL A 127 13.56 -13.45 11.32
N TYR A 128 12.95 -13.51 10.12
CA TYR A 128 12.92 -14.75 9.34
C TYR A 128 13.47 -14.58 7.93
N LEU A 129 12.90 -13.69 7.12
CA LEU A 129 13.20 -13.68 5.68
C LEU A 129 14.63 -13.26 5.36
N ILE A 130 15.18 -12.29 6.09
CA ILE A 130 16.54 -11.79 5.82
C ILE A 130 17.58 -12.92 5.94
N HIS A 131 17.41 -13.83 6.90
CA HIS A 131 18.30 -14.97 7.11
C HIS A 131 18.18 -16.09 6.07
N LEU A 132 17.16 -16.03 5.20
CA LEU A 132 17.02 -16.98 4.08
C LEU A 132 17.71 -16.49 2.81
N VAL A 133 18.01 -15.18 2.74
CA VAL A 133 18.55 -14.53 1.54
C VAL A 133 19.97 -13.97 1.75
N THR A 134 20.54 -14.14 2.95
CA THR A 134 21.92 -13.78 3.32
C THR A 134 22.67 -15.01 3.82
#